data_AF-A0A7X7F0M4-F1
#
_entry.id   AF-A0A7X7F0M4-F1
#
_cell.length_a   1.000
_cell.length_b   1.000
_cell.length_c   1.000
_cell.angle_alpha   90.00
_cell.angle_beta   90.00
_cell.angle_gamma   90.00
#
_symmetry.space_group_name_H-M   'P 1'
#
loop_
_entity.id
_entity.type
_entity.pdbx_description
1 polymer ?
#
loop_
_entity_poly.entity_id
_entity_poly.type
_entity_poly.pdbx_seq_one_letter_code
_entity_poly.pdbx_strand_id
1 'polypeptide(L)'
;MGADPVSSLAARQKTEVFNRRYGAAIRRLRMEAGLKQSDIAGLTERNLRRVEHGQLAASKSTLQSLANAHGMALEDYLDGLALGVKGA
;
A
#
# COMPACT_ATOMS: atom_id res chain seq x y z
N MET A 1 -31.50 14.58 3.62
CA MET A 1 -30.37 14.97 2.74
C MET A 1 -29.60 13.71 2.40
N GLY A 2 -30.00 13.01 1.34
CA GLY A 2 -29.37 11.76 0.91
C GLY A 2 -28.22 12.10 -0.03
N ALA A 3 -27.00 11.63 0.28
CA ALA A 3 -25.84 11.86 -0.57
C ALA A 3 -26.08 11.27 -1.97
N ASP A 4 -25.82 12.06 -3.01
CA ASP A 4 -26.01 11.65 -4.40
C ASP A 4 -25.22 10.36 -4.73
N PRO A 5 -25.84 9.37 -5.40
CA PRO A 5 -25.22 8.09 -5.70
C PRO A 5 -24.01 8.22 -6.66
N VAL A 6 -23.98 9.25 -7.50
CA VAL A 6 -22.88 9.54 -8.43
C VAL A 6 -21.61 9.98 -7.68
N SER A 7 -21.75 10.81 -6.65
CA SER A 7 -20.64 11.25 -5.79
C SER A 7 -20.02 10.07 -5.02
N SER A 8 -20.86 9.11 -4.63
CA SER A 8 -20.43 7.89 -3.94
C SER A 8 -19.62 6.95 -4.84
N LEU A 9 -19.96 6.87 -6.13
CA LEU A 9 -19.21 6.04 -7.09
C LEU A 9 -17.86 6.65 -7.47
N ALA A 10 -17.82 7.96 -7.75
CA ALA A 10 -16.58 8.66 -8.07
C ALA A 10 -15.57 8.63 -6.90
N ALA A 11 -16.05 8.75 -5.66
CA ALA A 11 -15.22 8.63 -4.47
C ALA A 11 -14.62 7.22 -4.30
N ARG A 12 -15.42 6.18 -4.58
CA ARG A 12 -14.96 4.77 -4.56
C ARG A 12 -13.90 4.51 -5.64
N GLN A 13 -14.15 4.95 -6.88
CA GLN A 13 -13.20 4.80 -7.98
C GLN A 13 -11.86 5.50 -7.70
N LYS A 14 -11.89 6.73 -7.18
CA LYS A 14 -10.67 7.46 -6.77
C LYS A 14 -9.88 6.68 -5.71
N THR A 15 -10.58 6.11 -4.74
CA THR A 15 -9.97 5.27 -3.68
C THR A 15 -9.35 4.00 -4.24
N GLU A 16 -10.03 3.32 -5.18
CA GLU A 16 -9.50 2.10 -5.81
C GLU A 16 -8.25 2.38 -6.67
N VAL A 17 -8.26 3.45 -7.47
CA VAL A 17 -7.09 3.87 -8.26
C VAL A 17 -5.93 4.20 -7.35
N PHE A 18 -6.18 4.93 -6.27
CA PHE A 18 -5.17 5.24 -5.26
C PHE A 18 -4.59 3.96 -4.64
N ASN A 19 -5.45 3.05 -4.16
CA ASN A 19 -5.02 1.80 -3.55
C ASN A 19 -4.17 0.94 -4.51
N ARG A 20 -4.52 0.90 -5.81
CA ARG A 20 -3.72 0.17 -6.81
C ARG A 20 -2.35 0.78 -7.02
N ARG A 21 -2.24 2.11 -7.17
CA ARG A 21 -0.95 2.80 -7.34
C ARG A 21 -0.08 2.65 -6.09
N TYR A 22 -0.68 2.87 -4.93
CA TYR A 22 0.02 2.76 -3.65
C TYR A 22 0.48 1.33 -3.36
N GLY A 23 -0.38 0.34 -3.61
CA GLY A 23 -0.05 -1.09 -3.51
C GLY A 23 1.08 -1.51 -4.47
N ALA A 24 1.07 -1.00 -5.70
CA ALA A 24 2.15 -1.26 -6.66
C ALA A 24 3.49 -0.68 -6.20
N ALA A 25 3.49 0.53 -5.62
CA ALA A 25 4.69 1.14 -5.06
C ALA A 25 5.24 0.33 -3.87
N ILE A 26 4.38 -0.14 -2.97
CA ILE A 26 4.75 -1.05 -1.86
C ILE A 26 5.42 -2.31 -2.40
N ARG A 27 4.79 -2.95 -3.39
CA ARG A 27 5.33 -4.17 -4.01
C ARG A 27 6.70 -3.93 -4.62
N ARG A 28 6.84 -2.83 -5.36
CA ARG A 28 8.09 -2.46 -6.02
C ARG A 28 9.21 -2.27 -5.00
N LEU A 29 8.98 -1.44 -3.98
CA LEU A 29 9.95 -1.18 -2.93
C LEU A 29 10.37 -2.47 -2.22
N ARG A 30 9.40 -3.33 -1.87
CA ARG A 30 9.67 -4.65 -1.27
C ARG A 30 10.56 -5.53 -2.16
N MET A 31 10.24 -5.60 -3.46
CA MET A 31 11.00 -6.40 -4.42
C MET A 31 12.41 -5.85 -4.65
N GLU A 32 12.58 -4.53 -4.70
CA GLU A 32 13.89 -3.87 -4.80
C GLU A 32 14.77 -4.15 -3.57
N ALA A 33 14.16 -4.31 -2.38
CA ALA A 33 14.84 -4.75 -1.17
C ALA A 33 15.08 -6.28 -1.10
N GLY A 34 14.64 -7.05 -2.10
CA GLY A 34 14.81 -8.50 -2.14
C GLY A 34 13.92 -9.29 -1.15
N LEU A 35 12.95 -8.63 -0.52
CA LEU A 35 12.08 -9.24 0.49
C LEU A 35 10.94 -10.03 -0.18
N LYS A 36 10.67 -11.24 0.28
CA LYS A 36 9.47 -12.00 -0.07
C LYS A 36 8.28 -11.52 0.75
N GLN A 37 7.07 -11.87 0.31
CA GLN A 37 5.86 -11.57 1.09
C GLN A 37 5.85 -12.30 2.44
N SER A 38 6.45 -13.50 2.50
CA SER A 38 6.62 -14.30 3.71
C SER A 38 7.57 -13.69 4.73
N ASP A 39 8.45 -12.77 4.29
CA ASP A 39 9.49 -12.20 5.14
C ASP A 39 8.95 -11.03 5.99
N ILE A 40 7.70 -10.61 5.74
CA ILE A 40 7.08 -9.47 6.42
C ILE A 40 6.35 -9.96 7.67
N ALA A 41 7.05 -9.92 8.81
CA ALA A 41 6.50 -10.33 10.09
C ALA A 41 5.23 -9.54 10.47
N GLY A 42 4.24 -10.24 11.03
CA GLY A 42 2.95 -9.67 11.41
C GLY A 42 1.95 -9.52 10.25
N LEU A 43 2.30 -9.94 9.04
CA LEU A 43 1.39 -10.01 7.90
C LEU A 43 1.34 -11.43 7.33
N THR A 44 0.15 -11.83 6.89
CA THR A 44 0.03 -13.01 6.04
C THR A 44 0.34 -12.65 4.59
N GLU A 45 0.92 -13.57 3.83
CA GLU A 45 1.17 -13.40 2.39
C GLU A 45 -0.10 -12.99 1.64
N ARG A 46 -1.24 -13.60 1.99
CA ARG A 46 -2.53 -13.25 1.41
C ARG A 46 -2.91 -11.79 1.67
N ASN A 47 -2.73 -11.30 2.90
CA ASN A 47 -3.07 -9.92 3.23
C ASN A 47 -2.17 -8.95 2.47
N LEU A 48 -0.85 -9.19 2.52
CA LEU A 48 0.13 -8.37 1.81
C LEU A 48 -0.11 -8.36 0.31
N ARG A 49 -0.38 -9.52 -0.30
CA ARG A 49 -0.75 -9.62 -1.72
C ARG A 49 -1.97 -8.76 -2.07
N ARG A 50 -3.02 -8.77 -1.23
CA ARG A 50 -4.22 -7.95 -1.48
C ARG A 50 -3.91 -6.46 -1.41
N VAL A 51 -3.07 -6.05 -0.47
CA VAL A 51 -2.60 -4.66 -0.35
C VAL A 51 -1.80 -4.26 -1.59
N GLU A 52 -0.85 -5.10 -2.01
CA GLU A 52 -0.02 -4.85 -3.19
C GLU A 52 -0.80 -4.77 -4.51
N HIS A 53 -1.93 -5.47 -4.60
CA HIS A 53 -2.84 -5.37 -5.74
C HIS A 53 -3.90 -4.27 -5.61
N GLY A 54 -3.88 -3.48 -4.54
CA GLY A 54 -4.87 -2.43 -4.27
C GLY A 54 -6.28 -2.94 -3.96
N GLN A 55 -6.41 -4.24 -3.67
CA GLN A 55 -7.67 -4.88 -3.26
C GLN A 55 -8.00 -4.61 -1.78
N LEU A 56 -7.01 -4.16 -1.02
CA LEU A 56 -7.14 -3.72 0.36
C LEU A 56 -6.30 -2.45 0.54
N ALA A 57 -6.80 -1.47 1.29
CA ALA A 57 -6.02 -0.31 1.67
C ALA A 57 -4.88 -0.72 2.63
N ALA A 58 -3.70 -0.11 2.48
CA ALA A 58 -2.60 -0.34 3.40
C ALA A 58 -2.91 0.34 4.75
N SER A 59 -3.08 -0.46 5.80
CA SER A 59 -3.24 0.07 7.16
C SER A 59 -1.90 0.59 7.70
N LYS A 60 -1.94 1.46 8.72
CA LYS A 60 -0.73 1.91 9.42
C LYS A 60 0.08 0.73 9.97
N SER A 61 -0.57 -0.30 10.51
CA SER A 61 0.11 -1.51 11.01
C SER A 61 0.81 -2.29 9.89
N THR A 62 0.18 -2.39 8.71
CA THR A 62 0.79 -3.00 7.52
C THR A 62 2.04 -2.25 7.09
N LEU A 63 1.95 -0.91 7.03
CA LEU A 63 3.06 -0.05 6.68
C LEU A 63 4.20 -0.13 7.71
N GLN A 64 3.87 -0.24 8.99
CA GLN A 64 4.86 -0.44 10.05
C GLN A 64 5.57 -1.80 9.92
N SER A 65 4.84 -2.88 9.66
CA SER A 65 5.44 -4.20 9.42
C SER A 65 6.38 -4.19 8.22
N LEU A 66 6.01 -3.49 7.15
CA LEU A 66 6.87 -3.30 5.99
C LEU A 66 8.12 -2.49 6.33
N ALA A 67 7.97 -1.31 6.95
CA ALA A 67 9.11 -0.50 7.38
C ALA A 67 10.10 -1.30 8.25
N ASN A 68 9.59 -2.06 9.22
CA ASN A 68 10.41 -2.91 10.08
C ASN A 68 11.15 -4.00 9.29
N ALA A 69 10.50 -4.66 8.33
CA ALA A 69 11.14 -5.66 7.49
C ALA A 69 12.23 -5.06 6.58
N HIS A 70 12.08 -3.79 6.21
CA HIS A 70 13.08 -3.01 5.51
C HIS A 70 14.18 -2.45 6.43
N GLY A 71 14.07 -2.59 7.75
CA GLY A 71 14.99 -1.98 8.71
C GLY A 71 14.93 -0.46 8.75
N MET A 72 13.80 0.13 8.34
CA MET A 72 13.60 1.57 8.21
C MET A 72 12.63 2.09 9.27
N ALA A 73 12.73 3.39 9.60
CA ALA A 73 11.64 4.05 10.30
C ALA A 73 10.42 4.14 9.37
N LEU A 74 9.21 4.24 9.97
CA LEU A 74 7.98 4.35 9.19
C LEU A 74 8.00 5.59 8.28
N GLU A 75 8.56 6.70 8.75
CA GLU A 75 8.66 7.95 8.00
C GLU A 75 9.53 7.79 6.76
N ASP A 76 10.73 7.22 6.89
CA ASP A 76 11.64 6.93 5.77
C ASP A 76 10.98 6.01 4.72
N TYR A 77 10.24 5.01 5.21
CA TYR A 77 9.50 4.10 4.34
C TYR A 77 8.41 4.82 3.55
N LEU A 78 7.66 5.72 4.20
CA LEU A 78 6.62 6.53 3.55
C LEU A 78 7.20 7.49 2.52
N ASP A 79 8.36 8.09 2.81
CA ASP A 79 9.07 8.95 1.86
C ASP A 79 9.53 8.17 0.63
N GLY A 80 10.07 6.95 0.84
CA GLY A 80 10.40 6.03 -0.25
C GLY A 80 9.20 5.70 -1.14
N LEU A 81 8.03 5.44 -0.53
CA LEU A 81 6.80 5.24 -1.29
C LEU A 81 6.36 6.50 -2.04
N ALA A 82 6.45 7.69 -1.43
CA ALA A 82 6.05 8.94 -2.05
C ALA A 82 6.89 9.28 -3.30
N LEU A 83 8.19 8.97 -3.26
CA LEU A 83 9.07 9.10 -4.43
C LEU A 83 8.69 8.11 -5.54
N GLY A 84 8.35 6.86 -5.19
CA GLY A 84 7.90 5.85 -6.14
C GLY A 84 6.52 6.12 -6.74
N VAL A 85 5.62 6.76 -5.99
CA VAL A 85 4.24 7.09 -6.42
C VAL A 85 4.19 8.34 -7.30
N LYS A 86 5.13 9.29 -7.15
CA LYS A 86 5.21 10.51 -7.99
C LYS A 86 5.57 10.23 -9.45
N GLY A 87 6.09 9.04 -9.78
CA GLY A 87 6.57 8.68 -11.11
C GLY A 87 5.70 7.72 -11.93
N ALA A 88 4.45 7.43 -11.49
CA ALA A 88 3.57 6.40 -12.11
C ALA A 88 2.21 6.93 -12.59
#